data_AF-A0AAD8KKV0-F1
#
_entry.id   AF-A0AAD8KKV0-F1
#
_cell.length_a   1.000
_cell.length_b   1.000
_cell.length_c   1.000
_cell.angle_alpha   90.00
_cell.angle_beta   90.00
_cell.angle_gamma   90.00
#
_symmetry.space_group_name_H-M   'P 1'
#
loop_
_entity.id
_entity.type
_entity.pdbx_description
1 polymer ?
#
loop_
_entity_poly.entity_id
_entity_poly.type
_entity_poly.pdbx_seq_one_letter_code
_entity_poly.pdbx_strand_id
1 'polypeptide(L)'
;MATSCFCFTGTHPLYSPGNNNGDVGRRKIWRRKKLTKKDEMIRYAQERTPFVEEQVRDIWETGKLVGYDIERLKLWEDNIFAFVNNLAAEANELVEQNKDEYGGKKKAILHAISNRMNDLGFYRPEAYMRTDPFKHITKMDTHDDDYDE
;
A
#
# COMPACT_ATOMS: atom_id res chain seq x y z
N MET A 1 -4.40 58.62 31.83
CA MET A 1 -3.35 59.50 31.28
C MET A 1 -2.32 58.63 30.59
N ALA A 2 -2.01 58.98 29.34
CA ALA A 2 -1.10 58.25 28.47
C ALA A 2 0.37 58.52 28.81
N THR A 3 1.23 57.52 28.57
CA THR A 3 2.65 57.60 28.15
C THR A 3 3.12 56.15 27.91
N SER A 4 3.23 55.64 26.68
CA SER A 4 4.23 55.91 25.63
C SER A 4 5.47 55.01 25.71
N CYS A 5 5.71 54.35 24.57
CA CYS A 5 7.01 54.06 23.95
C CYS A 5 7.93 52.98 24.55
N PHE A 6 7.95 51.85 23.82
CA PHE A 6 9.13 51.18 23.25
C PHE A 6 10.50 51.82 23.55
N CYS A 7 11.48 50.99 23.92
CA CYS A 7 12.77 50.93 23.22
C CYS A 7 13.49 49.59 23.46
N PHE A 8 13.78 48.94 22.34
CA PHE A 8 14.54 47.71 22.15
C PHE A 8 16.02 48.02 22.40
N THR A 9 16.64 47.49 23.46
CA THR A 9 18.09 47.70 23.68
C THR A 9 18.89 46.79 22.77
N GLY A 10 19.17 47.27 21.55
CA GLY A 10 20.18 46.72 20.67
C GLY A 10 21.58 46.99 21.22
N THR A 11 22.19 45.99 21.85
CA THR A 11 23.59 46.05 22.26
C THR A 11 24.49 45.97 21.02
N HIS A 12 25.13 47.10 20.70
CA HIS A 12 26.22 47.18 19.73
C HIS A 12 27.44 46.43 20.29
N PRO A 13 28.20 45.66 19.50
CA PRO A 13 29.47 45.13 19.98
C PRO A 13 30.49 46.27 19.98
N LEU A 14 30.93 46.65 21.16
CA LEU A 14 32.08 47.52 21.36
C LEU A 14 33.34 46.81 20.82
N TYR A 15 34.04 47.51 19.93
CA TYR A 15 35.43 47.24 19.60
C TYR A 15 36.26 47.40 20.89
N SER A 16 37.01 46.36 21.28
CA SER A 16 37.98 46.46 22.36
C SER A 16 39.38 46.19 21.80
N PRO A 17 40.36 47.08 22.06
CA PRO A 17 41.71 46.95 21.57
C PRO A 17 42.44 45.82 22.31
N GLY A 18 43.34 45.15 21.59
CA GLY A 18 44.07 44.00 22.11
C GLY A 18 44.96 44.32 23.31
N ASN A 19 45.17 43.31 24.16
CA ASN A 19 46.37 43.22 24.95
C ASN A 19 46.88 41.77 24.97
N ASN A 20 48.15 41.64 24.62
CA ASN A 20 48.90 40.40 24.59
C ASN A 20 49.15 39.91 26.01
N ASN A 21 48.93 38.62 26.27
CA ASN A 21 49.87 37.75 26.97
C ASN A 21 49.23 36.39 27.23
N GLY A 22 50.01 35.34 27.02
CA GLY A 22 49.80 34.07 27.71
C GLY A 22 48.98 33.04 26.95
N ASP A 23 49.73 32.10 26.38
CA ASP A 23 49.44 30.68 26.44
C ASP A 23 48.54 30.05 25.36
N VAL A 24 49.10 28.97 24.84
CA VAL A 24 48.69 28.20 23.68
C VAL A 24 47.53 27.30 24.11
N GLY A 25 46.32 27.84 24.10
CA GLY A 25 45.13 27.12 24.59
C GLY A 25 43.91 27.31 23.72
N ARG A 26 44.01 27.09 22.40
CA ARG A 26 42.82 27.06 21.53
C ARG A 26 41.92 25.91 21.98
N ARG A 27 40.92 26.19 22.83
CA ARG A 27 39.84 25.24 23.15
C ARG A 27 39.27 24.73 21.83
N LYS A 28 39.60 23.47 21.47
CA LYS A 28 39.00 22.78 20.33
C LYS A 28 37.54 22.55 20.66
N ILE A 29 36.70 23.50 20.23
CA ILE A 29 35.26 23.36 20.28
C ILE A 29 34.91 22.20 19.34
N TRP A 30 34.58 21.04 19.91
CA TRP A 30 33.98 19.94 19.17
C TRP A 30 32.59 20.37 18.73
N ARG A 31 32.50 21.03 17.58
CA ARG A 31 31.21 21.23 16.92
C ARG A 31 30.70 19.83 16.57
N ARG A 32 29.64 19.39 17.25
CA ARG A 32 28.93 18.15 16.89
C ARG A 32 28.55 18.27 15.41
N LYS A 33 29.29 17.59 14.53
CA LYS A 33 28.86 17.44 13.13
C LYS A 33 27.52 16.72 13.19
N LYS A 34 26.44 17.37 12.72
CA LYS A 34 25.18 16.66 12.49
C LYS A 34 25.51 15.57 11.47
N LEU A 35 25.13 14.34 11.78
CA LEU A 35 25.31 13.20 10.89
C LEU A 35 24.47 13.46 9.63
N THR A 36 25.06 14.08 8.62
CA THR A 36 24.47 14.18 7.28
C THR A 36 25.07 13.09 6.41
N LYS A 37 25.12 11.85 6.91
CA LYS A 37 25.31 10.73 6.02
C LYS A 37 24.03 10.71 5.19
N LYS A 38 24.11 11.23 3.97
CA LYS A 38 23.06 11.00 2.98
C LYS A 38 23.00 9.49 2.87
N ASP A 39 21.92 8.88 3.33
CA ASP A 39 21.75 7.44 3.16
C ASP A 39 21.68 7.17 1.67
N GLU A 40 22.81 6.84 1.06
CA GLU A 40 22.88 6.36 -0.33
C GLU A 40 21.98 5.15 -0.50
N MET A 41 21.81 4.34 0.55
CA MET A 41 20.85 3.23 0.61
C MET A 41 19.39 3.66 0.40
N ILE A 42 18.97 4.86 0.88
CA ILE A 42 17.62 5.36 0.61
C ILE A 42 17.47 5.72 -0.87
N ARG A 43 18.53 6.22 -1.53
CA ARG A 43 18.49 6.48 -2.99
C ARG A 43 18.39 5.19 -3.77
N TYR A 44 19.14 4.15 -3.41
CA TYR A 44 19.03 2.82 -4.02
C TYR A 44 17.66 2.16 -3.78
N ALA A 45 17.04 2.40 -2.61
CA ALA A 45 15.69 1.91 -2.31
C ALA A 45 14.60 2.69 -3.08
N GLN A 46 14.77 4.00 -3.29
CA GLN A 46 13.86 4.82 -4.10
C GLN A 46 13.99 4.52 -5.60
N GLU A 47 15.21 4.27 -6.08
CA GLU A 47 15.48 3.94 -7.50
C GLU A 47 14.94 2.54 -7.85
N ARG A 48 14.83 1.65 -6.86
CA ARG A 48 14.13 0.36 -6.94
C ARG A 48 12.69 0.46 -6.43
N THR A 49 11.93 1.43 -6.93
CA THR A 49 10.47 1.31 -6.81
C THR A 49 10.07 0.20 -7.80
N PRO A 50 9.62 -0.98 -7.33
CA PRO A 50 9.19 -2.03 -8.25
C PRO A 50 8.10 -1.46 -9.15
N PHE A 51 8.18 -1.80 -10.44
CA PHE A 51 7.21 -1.32 -11.43
C PHE A 51 5.79 -1.66 -10.96
N VAL A 52 4.81 -0.84 -11.37
CA VAL A 52 3.40 -1.05 -10.98
C VAL A 52 2.95 -2.47 -11.37
N GLU A 53 3.43 -2.95 -12.50
CA GLU A 53 3.21 -4.29 -13.02
C GLU A 53 3.75 -5.39 -12.11
N GLU A 54 4.91 -5.19 -11.48
CA GLU A 54 5.53 -6.16 -10.56
C GLU A 54 4.80 -6.16 -9.20
N GLN A 55 4.38 -4.99 -8.71
CA GLN A 55 3.53 -4.90 -7.51
C GLN A 55 2.17 -5.54 -7.72
N VAL A 56 1.56 -5.30 -8.89
CA VAL A 56 0.34 -5.99 -9.32
C VAL A 56 0.64 -7.49 -9.41
N ARG A 57 1.76 -7.92 -9.97
CA ARG A 57 2.08 -9.35 -10.02
C ARG A 57 2.17 -9.99 -8.64
N ASP A 58 2.90 -9.38 -7.71
CA ASP A 58 3.02 -9.86 -6.33
C ASP A 58 1.66 -9.97 -5.66
N ILE A 59 0.81 -8.96 -5.76
CA ILE A 59 -0.52 -8.95 -5.12
C ILE A 59 -1.40 -10.11 -5.63
N TRP A 60 -1.24 -10.46 -6.90
CA TRP A 60 -2.04 -11.49 -7.55
C TRP A 60 -1.45 -12.89 -7.36
N GLU A 61 -0.13 -13.07 -7.56
CA GLU A 61 0.57 -14.35 -7.35
C GLU A 61 0.56 -14.79 -5.87
N THR A 62 0.72 -13.85 -4.93
CA THR A 62 0.68 -14.19 -3.50
C THR A 62 -0.73 -14.35 -2.95
N GLY A 63 -1.77 -14.12 -3.76
CA GLY A 63 -3.17 -14.21 -3.33
C GLY A 63 -3.61 -13.10 -2.37
N LYS A 64 -2.79 -12.05 -2.19
CA LYS A 64 -3.11 -10.89 -1.34
C LYS A 64 -4.37 -10.18 -1.80
N LEU A 65 -4.65 -10.14 -3.10
CA LEU A 65 -5.87 -9.54 -3.64
C LEU A 65 -7.14 -10.15 -3.04
N VAL A 66 -7.22 -11.48 -3.04
CA VAL A 66 -8.36 -12.22 -2.49
C VAL A 66 -8.46 -11.96 -0.98
N GLY A 67 -7.32 -11.90 -0.29
CA GLY A 67 -7.28 -11.53 1.13
C GLY A 67 -7.89 -10.15 1.40
N TYR A 68 -7.49 -9.13 0.63
CA TYR A 68 -8.04 -7.78 0.75
C TYR A 68 -9.53 -7.72 0.46
N ASP A 69 -10.00 -8.44 -0.56
CA ASP A 69 -11.41 -8.49 -0.90
C ASP A 69 -12.24 -9.17 0.21
N ILE A 70 -11.73 -10.26 0.81
CA ILE A 70 -12.38 -10.92 1.96
C ILE A 70 -12.43 -9.99 3.17
N GLU A 71 -11.33 -9.31 3.51
CA GLU A 71 -11.30 -8.34 4.60
C GLU A 71 -12.30 -7.21 4.36
N ARG A 72 -12.39 -6.74 3.13
CA ARG A 72 -13.34 -5.71 2.74
C ARG A 72 -14.78 -6.19 2.91
N LEU A 73 -15.14 -7.37 2.41
CA LEU A 73 -16.47 -7.94 2.57
C LEU A 73 -16.82 -8.11 4.05
N LYS A 74 -15.88 -8.59 4.87
CA LYS A 74 -16.06 -8.70 6.33
C LYS A 74 -16.32 -7.36 7.01
N LEU A 75 -15.77 -6.26 6.50
CA LEU A 75 -16.03 -4.92 7.03
C LEU A 75 -17.36 -4.33 6.57
N TRP A 76 -17.89 -4.79 5.43
CA TRP A 76 -19.20 -4.36 4.92
C TRP A 76 -20.38 -5.02 5.64
N GLU A 77 -20.18 -6.22 6.17
CA GLU A 77 -21.23 -7.00 6.81
C GLU A 77 -21.19 -6.83 8.33
N ASP A 78 -22.36 -6.59 8.95
CA ASP A 78 -22.45 -6.35 10.40
C ASP A 78 -22.14 -7.60 11.23
N ASN A 79 -22.38 -8.79 10.67
CA ASN A 79 -22.17 -10.08 11.33
C ASN A 79 -21.28 -11.00 10.47
N ILE A 80 -20.07 -11.25 10.96
CA ILE A 80 -19.06 -12.09 10.30
C ILE A 80 -19.55 -13.53 10.11
N PHE A 81 -20.30 -14.09 11.07
CA PHE A 81 -20.79 -15.46 10.95
C PHE A 81 -21.89 -15.60 9.90
N ALA A 82 -22.76 -14.58 9.81
CA ALA A 82 -23.77 -14.53 8.75
C ALA A 82 -23.10 -14.45 7.37
N PHE A 83 -22.08 -13.60 7.23
CA PHE A 83 -21.26 -13.52 6.01
C PHE A 83 -20.71 -14.89 5.60
N VAL A 84 -20.04 -15.60 6.51
CA VAL A 84 -19.44 -16.91 6.20
C VAL A 84 -20.50 -17.94 5.82
N ASN A 85 -21.64 -17.97 6.50
CA ASN A 85 -22.73 -18.90 6.19
C ASN A 85 -23.36 -18.60 4.82
N ASN A 86 -23.63 -17.32 4.53
CA ASN A 86 -24.19 -16.91 3.26
C ASN A 86 -23.23 -17.20 2.10
N LEU A 87 -21.94 -16.95 2.31
CA LEU A 87 -20.89 -17.25 1.33
C LEU A 87 -20.77 -18.76 1.08
N ALA A 88 -20.85 -19.57 2.14
CA ALA A 88 -20.82 -21.02 2.03
C ALA A 88 -22.07 -21.57 1.32
N ALA A 89 -23.26 -21.00 1.58
CA ALA A 89 -24.49 -21.37 0.90
C ALA A 89 -24.39 -21.08 -0.61
N GLU A 90 -23.97 -19.87 -0.98
CA GLU A 90 -23.77 -19.46 -2.37
C GLU A 90 -22.74 -20.35 -3.10
N ALA A 91 -21.63 -20.67 -2.43
CA ALA A 91 -20.63 -21.59 -2.98
C ALA A 91 -21.18 -23.00 -3.20
N ASN A 92 -22.00 -23.51 -2.27
CA ASN A 92 -22.62 -24.82 -2.43
C ASN A 92 -23.63 -24.84 -3.59
N GLU A 93 -24.43 -23.79 -3.75
CA GLU A 93 -25.36 -23.65 -4.88
C GLU A 93 -24.62 -23.70 -6.22
N LEU A 94 -23.47 -23.00 -6.34
CA LEU A 94 -22.63 -23.06 -7.55
C LEU A 94 -22.11 -24.47 -7.82
N VAL A 95 -21.68 -25.20 -6.79
CA VAL A 95 -21.24 -26.60 -6.92
C VAL A 95 -22.39 -27.50 -7.34
N GLU A 96 -23.59 -27.31 -6.78
CA GLU A 96 -24.76 -28.11 -7.13
C GLU A 96 -25.20 -27.90 -8.58
N GLN A 97 -25.08 -26.68 -9.09
CA GLN A 97 -25.38 -26.33 -10.48
C GLN A 97 -24.36 -26.96 -11.45
N ASN A 98 -23.05 -26.75 -11.23
CA ASN A 98 -21.99 -27.19 -12.14
C ASN A 98 -20.90 -28.01 -11.42
N LYS A 99 -21.22 -29.25 -11.04
CA LYS A 99 -20.28 -30.13 -10.30
C LYS A 99 -18.95 -30.37 -11.01
N ASP A 100 -19.00 -30.58 -12.33
CA ASP A 100 -17.80 -30.94 -13.11
C ASP A 100 -16.82 -29.77 -13.24
N GLU A 101 -17.33 -28.54 -13.27
CA GLU A 101 -16.53 -27.32 -13.41
C GLU A 101 -15.74 -27.01 -12.13
N TYR A 102 -16.38 -27.15 -10.97
CA TYR A 102 -15.78 -26.87 -9.66
C TYR A 102 -15.01 -28.05 -9.05
N GLY A 103 -15.08 -29.24 -9.68
CA GLY A 103 -14.35 -30.44 -9.26
C GLY A 103 -12.84 -30.40 -9.55
N GLY A 104 -12.36 -29.43 -10.32
CA GLY A 104 -10.95 -29.38 -10.75
C GLY A 104 -10.34 -27.99 -10.84
N LYS A 105 -10.81 -27.15 -11.77
CA LYS A 105 -10.12 -25.90 -12.15
C LYS A 105 -10.54 -24.69 -11.31
N LYS A 106 -11.85 -24.47 -11.13
CA LYS A 106 -12.40 -23.33 -10.39
C LYS A 106 -12.72 -23.70 -8.95
N LYS A 107 -12.46 -22.80 -8.01
CA LYS A 107 -12.93 -22.95 -6.62
C LYS A 107 -14.24 -22.20 -6.46
N ALA A 108 -15.33 -22.91 -6.12
CA ALA A 108 -16.66 -22.31 -5.97
C ALA A 108 -16.69 -21.18 -4.92
N ILE A 109 -15.95 -21.32 -3.82
CA ILE A 109 -15.84 -20.27 -2.79
C ILE A 109 -15.23 -18.99 -3.37
N LEU A 110 -14.20 -19.11 -4.21
CA LEU A 110 -13.58 -17.94 -4.84
C LEU A 110 -14.52 -17.29 -5.86
N HIS A 111 -15.36 -18.08 -6.52
CA HIS A 111 -16.38 -17.56 -7.42
C HIS A 111 -17.43 -16.74 -6.66
N ALA A 112 -17.97 -17.27 -5.56
CA ALA A 112 -18.92 -16.53 -4.72
C ALA A 112 -18.33 -15.19 -4.22
N ILE A 113 -17.05 -15.17 -3.83
CA ILE A 113 -16.37 -13.92 -3.46
C ILE A 113 -16.29 -12.96 -4.66
N SER A 114 -15.89 -13.46 -5.84
CA SER A 114 -15.80 -12.62 -7.04
C SER A 114 -17.15 -12.01 -7.44
N ASN A 115 -18.26 -12.75 -7.30
CA ASN A 115 -19.61 -12.26 -7.59
C ASN A 115 -19.99 -11.12 -6.67
N ARG A 116 -19.82 -11.29 -5.35
CA ARG A 116 -20.08 -10.22 -4.37
C ARG A 116 -19.24 -8.98 -4.62
N MET A 117 -17.97 -9.15 -4.99
CA MET A 117 -17.11 -8.01 -5.32
C MET A 117 -17.58 -7.29 -6.59
N ASN A 118 -18.02 -8.03 -7.60
CA ASN A 118 -18.62 -7.50 -8.82
C ASN A 118 -19.92 -6.73 -8.53
N ASP A 119 -20.77 -7.24 -7.64
CA ASP A 119 -22.00 -6.59 -7.21
C ASP A 119 -21.73 -5.25 -6.48
N LEU A 120 -20.63 -5.18 -5.73
CA LEU A 120 -20.14 -3.94 -5.12
C LEU A 120 -19.50 -2.96 -6.13
N GLY A 121 -19.45 -3.33 -7.41
CA GLY A 121 -18.88 -2.53 -8.49
C GLY A 121 -17.36 -2.69 -8.68
N PHE A 122 -16.73 -3.65 -7.99
CA PHE A 122 -15.31 -3.96 -8.14
C PHE A 122 -15.14 -5.13 -9.09
N TYR A 123 -14.73 -4.83 -10.32
CA TYR A 123 -14.55 -5.85 -11.33
C TYR A 123 -13.50 -6.90 -10.93
N ARG A 124 -13.91 -8.17 -10.85
CA ARG A 124 -13.09 -9.36 -10.59
C ARG A 124 -13.41 -10.46 -11.60
N PRO A 125 -12.39 -11.13 -12.15
CA PRO A 125 -12.61 -12.28 -13.02
C PRO A 125 -13.20 -13.44 -12.21
N GLU A 126 -13.95 -14.29 -12.89
CA GLU A 126 -14.64 -15.43 -12.30
C GLU A 126 -13.68 -16.33 -11.52
N ALA A 127 -13.99 -16.60 -10.26
CA ALA A 127 -13.18 -17.42 -9.35
C ALA A 127 -11.71 -16.97 -9.22
N TYR A 128 -11.40 -15.69 -9.53
CA TYR A 128 -10.04 -15.16 -9.61
C TYR A 128 -9.14 -15.92 -10.61
N MET A 129 -9.74 -16.68 -11.53
CA MET A 129 -8.98 -17.36 -12.57
C MET A 129 -8.52 -16.38 -13.64
N ARG A 130 -7.31 -16.60 -14.14
CA ARG A 130 -6.74 -15.88 -15.27
C ARG A 130 -6.20 -16.89 -16.28
N THR A 131 -6.47 -16.64 -17.56
CA THR A 131 -5.97 -17.46 -18.68
C THR A 131 -4.48 -17.22 -18.94
N ASP A 132 -4.03 -15.96 -18.95
CA ASP A 132 -2.63 -15.56 -19.15
C ASP A 132 -2.07 -14.77 -17.93
N PRO A 133 -1.02 -15.26 -17.24
CA PRO A 133 -0.42 -14.57 -16.10
C PRO A 133 0.10 -13.15 -16.40
N PHE A 134 0.46 -12.83 -17.64
CA PHE A 134 1.04 -11.53 -18.01
C PHE A 134 0.05 -10.53 -18.60
N LYS A 135 -1.18 -10.96 -18.92
CA LYS A 135 -2.21 -10.07 -19.48
C LYS A 135 -2.86 -9.25 -18.37
N HIS A 136 -2.82 -7.92 -18.50
CA HIS A 136 -3.53 -7.02 -17.60
C HIS A 136 -5.04 -7.19 -17.79
N ILE A 137 -5.80 -7.31 -16.69
CA ILE A 137 -7.24 -7.56 -16.79
C ILE A 137 -7.95 -6.27 -17.13
N THR A 138 -8.48 -6.16 -18.34
CA THR A 138 -9.46 -5.14 -18.68
C THR A 138 -10.86 -5.75 -18.69
N LYS A 139 -11.90 -4.91 -18.60
CA LYS A 139 -13.31 -5.35 -18.68
C LYS A 139 -13.66 -6.09 -19.99
N MET A 140 -12.78 -6.02 -20.99
CA MET A 140 -12.99 -6.59 -22.33
C MET A 140 -12.40 -8.00 -22.49
N ASP A 141 -11.53 -8.45 -21.57
CA ASP A 141 -10.73 -9.68 -21.73
C ASP A 141 -11.34 -10.93 -21.06
N THR A 142 -12.61 -10.87 -20.66
CA THR A 142 -13.22 -11.85 -19.74
C THR A 142 -14.50 -12.50 -20.27
N HIS A 143 -14.81 -12.27 -21.55
CA HIS A 143 -15.70 -13.12 -22.34
C HIS A 143 -14.85 -13.76 -23.45
N ASP A 144 -13.87 -14.57 -23.06
CA ASP A 144 -13.36 -15.58 -23.95
C ASP A 144 -14.36 -16.73 -23.86
N ASP A 145 -15.46 -16.61 -24.60
CA ASP A 145 -16.32 -17.76 -24.88
C ASP A 145 -15.44 -18.81 -25.56
N ASP A 146 -15.38 -19.99 -24.94
CA ASP A 146 -14.89 -21.22 -25.55
C ASP A 146 -15.70 -21.51 -26.82
N TYR A 147 -15.33 -20.89 -27.95
CA TYR A 147 -15.77 -21.32 -29.28
C TYR A 147 -14.87 -22.48 -29.73
N ASP A 148 -15.08 -23.64 -29.10
CA ASP A 148 -14.73 -24.93 -29.68
C ASP A 148 -16.05 -25.68 -29.96
N GLU A 149 -16.58 -25.47 -31.16
CA GLU A 149 -17.21 -26.43 -32.11
C GLU A 149 -18.27 -25.81 -33.02
#